data_AF-A0A841BG47-F1
#
_entry.id   AF-A0A841BG47-F1
#
_cell.length_a   1.000
_cell.length_b   1.000
_cell.length_c   1.000
_cell.angle_alpha   90.00
_cell.angle_beta   90.00
_cell.angle_gamma   90.00
#
_symmetry.space_group_name_H-M   'P 1'
#
loop_
_entity.id
_entity.type
_entity.pdbx_description
1 polymer ?
#
loop_
_entity_poly.entity_id
_entity_poly.type
_entity_poly.pdbx_seq_one_letter_code
_entity_poly.pdbx_strand_id
1 'polypeptide(L)'
;MEHRIRARRTRFVAAATILLCTGTTGCGDTSESPEAEPACIRDKTPYSLGPDTYAEVGKPGEAKGNSRPFVVVFDEQHASRIGQVEIAMMLNRLYHTANLRNLAVEGGVVEKPRPDLAWFAAKPDPRQRVDVALNLLRQGEVSAAEFAAMALPGFRLEPIERENEHGVELSTSATRAYTSYLVAIAVQSMTNSQAAQAEALLKQDKKEEAIKFIVDSNPWTQERHQLLTRKTPVVSTEEMRRLGAELEDKATQVGAGVSEYRKDLQAARNFFDVSTRRSATMAELTSGIATTHVRECAPIAMNIGAAHSGEVVSLLGRKNMSYAVVSPSSLETGTGLGNGSLSMPAYDRKLNGRSVDPAGGIGALLDGRRKPPPASRQEWFKIKAEISYASAVIARAAGGQDPKPPFGLDQKQLGLAGSGAEAPSISIDLSTITLAPVEENGTKRNHVVFQVNLPHQRPGLWIRAGVVSSKVGVPDEATLQQSLEQALKKMREDLKKEPLADDAAQPKVTEIVPGIKAAVATSKDAALNAKLAG
;
A
#
# COMPACT_ATOMS: atom_id res chain seq x y z
N MET A 1 -7.48 -43.10 39.03
CA MET A 1 -6.93 -41.75 39.28
C MET A 1 -7.68 -40.77 38.38
N GLU A 2 -8.97 -40.55 38.53
CA GLU A 2 -9.66 -39.99 39.70
C GLU A 2 -8.88 -38.84 40.34
N HIS A 3 -9.21 -37.60 39.97
CA HIS A 3 -9.49 -36.57 40.97
C HIS A 3 -10.41 -35.49 40.40
N ARG A 4 -11.24 -35.00 41.31
CA ARG A 4 -12.54 -34.39 41.17
C ARG A 4 -12.49 -33.03 41.91
N ILE A 5 -13.32 -32.08 41.47
CA ILE A 5 -13.99 -31.02 42.27
C ILE A 5 -13.14 -29.77 42.64
N ARG A 6 -13.51 -28.59 42.11
CA ARG A 6 -14.34 -27.58 42.82
C ARG A 6 -14.73 -26.38 41.95
N ALA A 7 -16.05 -26.28 41.73
CA ALA A 7 -16.76 -25.10 41.31
C ALA A 7 -16.72 -24.00 42.39
N ARG A 8 -16.58 -22.75 41.97
CA ARG A 8 -16.98 -21.57 42.77
C ARG A 8 -18.15 -20.88 42.06
N ARG A 9 -19.32 -20.98 42.68
CA ARG A 9 -20.49 -20.13 42.43
C ARG A 9 -20.23 -18.79 43.10
N THR A 10 -20.25 -17.70 42.34
CA THR A 10 -20.35 -16.35 42.90
C THR A 10 -21.73 -15.81 42.55
N ARG A 11 -22.52 -15.57 43.60
CA ARG A 11 -23.84 -14.93 43.54
C ARG A 11 -23.62 -13.43 43.33
N PHE A 12 -24.14 -12.86 42.25
CA PHE A 12 -24.38 -11.41 42.15
C PHE A 12 -25.78 -11.13 42.69
N VAL A 13 -25.84 -10.43 43.82
CA VAL A 13 -27.07 -9.83 44.35
C VAL A 13 -27.14 -8.41 43.78
N ALA A 14 -28.20 -8.14 43.05
CA ALA A 14 -28.57 -6.82 42.58
C ALA A 14 -29.08 -5.98 43.76
N ALA A 15 -28.49 -4.81 43.98
CA ALA A 15 -29.03 -3.76 44.84
C ALA A 15 -29.52 -2.63 43.92
N ALA A 16 -30.82 -2.63 43.65
CA ALA A 16 -31.50 -1.53 42.98
C ALA A 16 -31.76 -0.43 44.02
N THR A 17 -31.07 0.70 43.90
CA THR A 17 -31.41 1.92 44.63
C THR A 17 -32.25 2.78 43.72
N ILE A 18 -33.54 2.87 44.02
CA ILE A 18 -34.49 3.79 43.38
C ILE A 18 -34.35 5.13 44.08
N LEU A 19 -33.74 6.11 43.40
CA LEU A 19 -33.72 7.50 43.82
C LEU A 19 -34.81 8.24 43.02
N LEU A 20 -35.94 8.51 43.68
CA LEU A 20 -36.98 9.40 43.18
C LEU A 20 -36.51 10.84 43.33
N CYS A 21 -36.02 11.43 42.23
CA CYS A 21 -35.89 12.88 42.10
C CYS A 21 -37.07 13.41 41.30
N THR A 22 -38.07 13.95 41.99
CA THR A 22 -39.11 14.80 41.40
C THR A 22 -38.53 16.19 41.16
N GLY A 23 -38.01 16.41 39.95
CA GLY A 23 -37.60 17.72 39.44
C GLY A 23 -38.51 18.14 38.30
N THR A 24 -39.37 19.12 38.55
CA THR A 24 -40.18 19.82 37.55
C THR A 24 -39.27 20.75 36.74
N THR A 25 -38.98 20.39 35.48
CA THR A 25 -38.40 21.29 34.49
C THR A 25 -39.23 21.21 33.21
N GLY A 26 -39.69 22.37 32.75
CA GLY A 26 -40.70 22.52 31.72
C GLY A 26 -40.33 21.93 30.36
N CYS A 27 -41.33 21.34 29.71
CA CYS A 27 -41.32 21.02 28.29
C CYS A 27 -41.34 22.32 27.48
N GLY A 28 -40.15 22.86 27.19
CA GLY A 28 -39.96 23.70 26.02
C GLY A 28 -39.75 22.77 24.84
N ASP A 29 -40.82 22.44 24.11
CA ASP A 29 -40.73 21.84 22.78
C ASP A 29 -40.09 22.87 21.83
N THR A 30 -38.76 22.97 21.87
CA THR A 30 -38.02 23.49 20.73
C THR A 30 -38.10 22.42 19.66
N SER A 31 -39.17 22.49 18.86
CA SER A 31 -39.25 21.88 17.54
C SER A 31 -38.05 22.37 16.73
N GLU A 32 -36.92 21.68 16.86
CA GLU A 32 -35.77 21.86 15.98
C GLU A 32 -36.27 21.57 14.57
N SER A 33 -36.47 22.65 13.81
CA SER A 33 -36.85 22.58 12.41
C SER A 33 -35.83 21.69 11.71
N PRO A 34 -36.25 20.64 10.98
CA PRO A 34 -35.32 19.66 10.41
C PRO A 34 -34.25 20.40 9.62
N GLU A 35 -32.97 20.17 9.98
CA GLU A 35 -31.82 20.77 9.30
C GLU A 35 -32.05 20.64 7.79
N ALA A 36 -32.09 21.79 7.11
CA ALA A 36 -32.31 21.85 5.68
C ALA A 36 -31.30 20.92 4.97
N GLU A 37 -31.81 19.93 4.21
CA GLU A 37 -30.95 19.03 3.45
C GLU A 37 -29.91 19.82 2.63
N PRO A 38 -28.63 19.42 2.63
CA PRO A 38 -27.57 20.08 1.87
C PRO A 38 -27.99 20.34 0.43
N ALA A 39 -27.63 21.52 -0.10
CA ALA A 39 -28.00 21.95 -1.45
C ALA A 39 -27.64 20.91 -2.53
N CYS A 40 -26.59 20.12 -2.31
CA CYS A 40 -26.11 19.11 -3.23
C CYS A 40 -26.85 17.75 -3.17
N ILE A 41 -27.67 17.54 -2.14
CA ILE A 41 -28.63 16.42 -2.06
C ILE A 41 -29.91 16.82 -2.81
N ARG A 42 -30.28 18.11 -2.71
CA ARG A 42 -31.41 18.70 -3.46
C ARG A 42 -31.09 18.83 -4.93
N ASP A 43 -29.89 19.31 -5.23
CA ASP A 43 -29.34 19.41 -6.57
C ASP A 43 -28.90 18.02 -7.00
N LYS A 44 -29.84 17.30 -7.65
CA LYS A 44 -29.66 15.97 -8.22
C LYS A 44 -28.63 15.95 -9.35
N THR A 45 -27.85 17.02 -9.56
CA THR A 45 -26.78 17.08 -10.55
C THR A 45 -25.85 15.89 -10.34
N PRO A 46 -25.84 14.94 -11.27
CA PRO A 46 -25.09 13.73 -11.09
C PRO A 46 -23.59 14.00 -11.09
N TYR A 47 -22.85 13.36 -10.19
CA TYR A 47 -21.40 13.34 -10.29
C TYR A 47 -20.99 12.38 -11.42
N SER A 48 -20.19 12.88 -12.35
CA SER A 48 -19.57 12.07 -13.39
C SER A 48 -18.07 12.18 -13.26
N LEU A 49 -17.38 11.04 -13.35
CA LEU A 49 -15.94 10.99 -13.37
C LEU A 49 -15.44 11.60 -14.69
N GLY A 50 -14.95 12.84 -14.64
CA GLY A 50 -14.45 13.54 -15.82
C GLY A 50 -13.17 12.90 -16.37
N PRO A 51 -12.97 12.91 -17.71
CA PRO A 51 -11.80 12.30 -18.36
C PRO A 51 -10.47 12.87 -17.89
N ASP A 52 -10.44 14.14 -17.47
CA ASP A 52 -9.25 14.78 -16.91
C ASP A 52 -8.72 14.06 -15.67
N THR A 53 -9.58 13.34 -14.95
CA THR A 53 -9.16 12.56 -13.78
C THR A 53 -8.17 11.47 -14.16
N TYR A 54 -8.47 10.69 -15.20
CA TYR A 54 -7.68 9.53 -15.60
C TYR A 54 -6.84 9.76 -16.86
N ALA A 55 -6.91 10.95 -17.45
CA ALA A 55 -6.12 11.32 -18.63
C ALA A 55 -4.63 10.94 -18.45
N GLU A 56 -4.08 10.24 -19.45
CA GLU A 56 -2.69 9.76 -19.52
C GLU A 56 -2.29 8.64 -18.53
N VAL A 57 -3.04 8.42 -17.45
CA VAL A 57 -2.60 7.59 -16.30
C VAL A 57 -3.53 6.46 -15.95
N GLY A 58 -4.79 6.49 -16.39
CA GLY A 58 -5.77 5.46 -16.12
C GLY A 58 -6.64 5.16 -17.34
N LYS A 59 -7.31 4.02 -17.28
CA LYS A 59 -8.38 3.64 -18.20
C LYS A 59 -9.68 3.50 -17.42
N PRO A 60 -10.77 4.13 -17.87
CA PRO A 60 -12.07 3.92 -17.27
C PRO A 60 -12.53 2.48 -17.55
N GLY A 61 -13.04 1.82 -16.52
CA GLY A 61 -13.66 0.50 -16.59
C GLY A 61 -15.18 0.60 -16.53
N GLU A 62 -15.79 -0.34 -15.82
CA GLU A 62 -17.25 -0.34 -15.60
C GLU A 62 -17.68 0.87 -14.77
N ALA A 63 -18.81 1.49 -15.16
CA ALA A 63 -19.45 2.53 -14.39
C ALA A 63 -20.97 2.31 -14.36
N LYS A 64 -21.59 2.61 -13.22
CA LYS A 64 -23.04 2.54 -13.04
C LYS A 64 -23.51 3.76 -12.28
N GLY A 65 -24.56 4.38 -12.81
CA GLY A 65 -25.19 5.54 -12.19
C GLY A 65 -24.28 6.76 -12.17
N ASN A 66 -24.89 7.90 -11.88
CA ASN A 66 -24.20 9.17 -11.71
C ASN A 66 -24.75 9.92 -10.48
N SER A 67 -25.75 9.38 -9.78
CA SER A 67 -26.32 9.96 -8.57
C SER A 67 -25.41 9.79 -7.36
N ARG A 68 -25.55 10.64 -6.35
CA ARG A 68 -24.87 10.46 -5.06
C ARG A 68 -25.58 9.40 -4.19
N PRO A 69 -24.86 8.69 -3.31
CA PRO A 69 -23.40 8.72 -3.14
C PRO A 69 -22.65 8.04 -4.30
N PHE A 70 -21.45 8.52 -4.61
CA PHE A 70 -20.63 8.07 -5.74
C PHE A 70 -19.28 7.52 -5.26
N VAL A 71 -18.92 6.31 -5.69
CA VAL A 71 -17.67 5.63 -5.34
C VAL A 71 -16.76 5.53 -6.58
N VAL A 72 -15.55 6.09 -6.50
CA VAL A 72 -14.50 5.86 -7.50
C VAL A 72 -13.64 4.69 -7.03
N VAL A 73 -13.71 3.55 -7.72
CA VAL A 73 -12.93 2.35 -7.41
C VAL A 73 -11.65 2.35 -8.24
N PHE A 74 -10.50 2.33 -7.59
CA PHE A 74 -9.19 2.21 -8.21
C PHE A 74 -8.69 0.77 -8.11
N ASP A 75 -8.37 0.17 -9.27
CA ASP A 75 -7.71 -1.12 -9.32
C ASP A 75 -6.25 -0.98 -8.92
N GLU A 76 -5.82 -1.76 -7.93
CA GLU A 76 -4.45 -1.78 -7.47
C GLU A 76 -3.76 -3.10 -7.82
N GLN A 77 -2.47 -3.01 -8.14
CA GLN A 77 -1.55 -4.12 -8.03
C GLN A 77 -0.43 -3.74 -7.04
N HIS A 78 -0.40 -4.41 -5.88
CA HIS A 78 0.46 -4.03 -4.75
C HIS A 78 1.97 -3.96 -5.06
N ALA A 79 2.43 -4.74 -6.06
CA ALA A 79 3.82 -4.77 -6.50
C ALA A 79 4.19 -3.67 -7.51
N SER A 80 3.20 -3.02 -8.14
CA SER A 80 3.44 -2.07 -9.23
C SER A 80 3.65 -0.65 -8.70
N ARG A 81 4.91 -0.18 -8.62
CA ARG A 81 5.19 1.20 -8.17
C ARG A 81 4.64 2.22 -9.17
N ILE A 82 4.74 1.93 -10.46
CA ILE A 82 4.13 2.77 -11.52
C ILE A 82 2.62 2.87 -11.32
N GLY A 83 1.94 1.75 -11.05
CA GLY A 83 0.51 1.74 -10.76
C GLY A 83 0.16 2.62 -9.56
N GLN A 84 0.94 2.56 -8.47
CA GLN A 84 0.73 3.44 -7.31
C GLN A 84 0.87 4.93 -7.67
N VAL A 85 1.87 5.28 -8.49
CA VAL A 85 2.06 6.67 -8.93
C VAL A 85 0.90 7.14 -9.80
N GLU A 86 0.40 6.29 -10.71
CA GLU A 86 -0.77 6.59 -11.54
C GLU A 86 -2.04 6.80 -10.69
N ILE A 87 -2.27 5.96 -9.68
CA ILE A 87 -3.38 6.14 -8.72
C ILE A 87 -3.21 7.44 -7.93
N ALA A 88 -2.00 7.74 -7.45
CA ALA A 88 -1.71 8.96 -6.71
C ALA A 88 -2.01 10.23 -7.54
N MET A 89 -1.74 10.20 -8.84
CA MET A 89 -2.11 11.29 -9.76
C MET A 89 -3.63 11.44 -9.88
N MET A 90 -4.37 10.34 -10.02
CA MET A 90 -5.84 10.37 -10.09
C MET A 90 -6.46 10.87 -8.77
N LEU A 91 -5.92 10.46 -7.62
CA LEU A 91 -6.33 10.93 -6.30
C LEU A 91 -6.05 12.43 -6.12
N ASN A 92 -4.87 12.91 -6.52
CA ASN A 92 -4.52 14.32 -6.52
C ASN A 92 -5.53 15.15 -7.34
N ARG A 93 -5.85 14.69 -8.55
CA ARG A 93 -6.83 15.36 -9.42
C ARG A 93 -8.22 15.41 -8.77
N LEU A 94 -8.73 14.27 -8.29
CA LEU A 94 -10.04 14.21 -7.59
C LEU A 94 -10.10 15.07 -6.34
N TYR A 95 -9.03 15.14 -5.57
CA TYR A 95 -8.95 15.98 -4.38
C TYR A 95 -9.21 17.45 -4.71
N HIS A 96 -8.66 17.92 -5.84
CA HIS A 96 -8.77 19.30 -6.29
C HIS A 96 -10.04 19.60 -7.10
N THR A 97 -10.48 18.68 -7.97
CA THR A 97 -11.61 18.92 -8.89
C THR A 97 -12.95 18.48 -8.33
N ALA A 98 -12.96 17.50 -7.43
CA ALA A 98 -14.17 16.87 -6.91
C ALA A 98 -14.29 16.94 -5.38
N ASN A 99 -13.38 17.66 -4.71
CA ASN A 99 -13.33 17.75 -3.25
C ASN A 99 -13.23 16.38 -2.56
N LEU A 100 -12.55 15.41 -3.17
CA LEU A 100 -12.33 14.09 -2.55
C LEU A 100 -11.55 14.26 -1.24
N ARG A 101 -12.09 13.75 -0.13
CA ARG A 101 -11.45 13.81 1.21
C ARG A 101 -11.33 12.46 1.91
N ASN A 102 -12.10 11.48 1.49
CA ASN A 102 -12.16 10.17 2.14
C ASN A 102 -11.80 9.08 1.14
N LEU A 103 -10.93 8.16 1.56
CA LEU A 103 -10.56 7.00 0.77
C LEU A 103 -10.71 5.74 1.61
N ALA A 104 -11.60 4.86 1.15
CA ALA A 104 -11.78 3.49 1.63
C ALA A 104 -10.60 2.62 1.17
N VAL A 105 -9.82 2.07 2.11
CA VAL A 105 -8.51 1.47 1.81
C VAL A 105 -8.42 -0.02 2.20
N GLU A 106 -8.05 -0.88 1.24
CA GLU A 106 -7.64 -2.25 1.53
C GLU A 106 -6.40 -2.28 2.44
N GLY A 107 -6.32 -3.26 3.34
CA GLY A 107 -5.36 -3.35 4.43
C GLY A 107 -5.79 -2.59 5.69
N GLY A 108 -6.77 -1.67 5.57
CA GLY A 108 -7.35 -0.96 6.69
C GLY A 108 -8.38 -1.81 7.44
N VAL A 109 -8.01 -2.32 8.61
CA VAL A 109 -8.88 -3.14 9.47
C VAL A 109 -9.68 -2.27 10.46
N VAL A 110 -11.01 -2.45 10.52
CA VAL A 110 -11.93 -1.65 11.37
C VAL A 110 -11.78 -1.91 12.86
N GLU A 111 -11.37 -3.11 13.26
CA GLU A 111 -11.12 -3.44 14.67
C GLU A 111 -9.81 -2.82 15.21
N LYS A 112 -9.03 -2.15 14.36
CA LYS A 112 -7.78 -1.47 14.72
C LYS A 112 -7.93 0.05 14.62
N PRO A 113 -7.13 0.85 15.35
CA PRO A 113 -7.15 2.31 15.23
C PRO A 113 -7.01 2.75 13.77
N ARG A 114 -7.87 3.65 13.28
CA ARG A 114 -7.85 4.14 11.88
C ARG A 114 -6.42 4.47 11.42
N PRO A 115 -6.01 4.13 10.19
CA PRO A 115 -4.69 4.55 9.70
C PRO A 115 -4.60 6.07 9.77
N ASP A 116 -3.67 6.58 10.59
CA ASP A 116 -3.54 7.99 10.88
C ASP A 116 -2.14 8.48 10.51
N LEU A 117 -2.11 9.47 9.63
CA LEU A 117 -0.91 10.15 9.15
C LEU A 117 -0.92 11.63 9.53
N ALA A 118 -1.80 12.06 10.44
CA ALA A 118 -1.85 13.42 10.95
C ALA A 118 -0.51 13.87 11.54
N TRP A 119 0.21 12.98 12.23
CA TRP A 119 1.55 13.26 12.75
C TRP A 119 2.57 13.64 11.65
N PHE A 120 2.41 13.10 10.43
CA PHE A 120 3.25 13.44 9.29
C PHE A 120 2.74 14.70 8.59
N ALA A 121 1.42 14.82 8.44
CA ALA A 121 0.76 16.03 7.92
C ALA A 121 1.08 17.28 8.77
N ALA A 122 1.31 17.10 10.07
CA ALA A 122 1.68 18.17 11.00
C ALA A 122 3.15 18.63 10.92
N LYS A 123 3.99 17.99 10.08
CA LYS A 123 5.40 18.42 9.94
C LYS A 123 5.49 19.85 9.36
N PRO A 124 6.43 20.69 9.83
CA PRO A 124 6.37 22.14 9.59
C PRO A 124 6.55 22.61 8.14
N ASP A 125 7.37 21.93 7.33
CA ASP A 125 7.63 22.31 5.94
C ASP A 125 6.77 21.47 4.97
N PRO A 126 5.73 22.05 4.34
CA PRO A 126 4.87 21.32 3.41
C PRO A 126 5.59 20.79 2.17
N ARG A 127 6.60 21.50 1.66
CA ARG A 127 7.35 21.08 0.47
C ARG A 127 8.19 19.85 0.80
N GLN A 128 8.93 19.92 1.90
CA GLN A 128 9.74 18.81 2.34
C GLN A 128 8.91 17.58 2.71
N ARG A 129 7.72 17.80 3.29
CA ARG A 129 6.76 16.75 3.55
C ARG A 129 6.35 16.04 2.25
N VAL A 130 6.01 16.80 1.21
CA VAL A 130 5.67 16.27 -0.12
C VAL A 130 6.85 15.54 -0.77
N ASP A 131 8.07 16.10 -0.69
CA ASP A 131 9.27 15.47 -1.24
C ASP A 131 9.54 14.09 -0.61
N VAL A 132 9.39 13.99 0.72
CA VAL A 132 9.55 12.71 1.45
C VAL A 132 8.44 11.75 1.07
N ALA A 133 7.18 12.20 0.99
CA ALA A 133 6.05 11.36 0.58
C ALA A 133 6.24 10.83 -0.85
N LEU A 134 6.69 11.68 -1.79
CA LEU A 134 7.00 11.30 -3.17
C LEU A 134 8.10 10.24 -3.21
N ASN A 135 9.16 10.40 -2.41
CA ASN A 135 10.23 9.42 -2.39
C ASN A 135 9.77 8.06 -1.83
N LEU A 136 8.97 8.06 -0.75
CA LEU A 136 8.39 6.84 -0.19
C LEU A 136 7.46 6.14 -1.19
N LEU A 137 6.67 6.90 -1.95
CA LEU A 137 5.83 6.38 -3.03
C LEU A 137 6.68 5.79 -4.15
N ARG A 138 7.73 6.50 -4.58
CA ARG A 138 8.68 6.04 -5.61
C ARG A 138 9.34 4.72 -5.23
N GLN A 139 9.71 4.57 -3.96
CA GLN A 139 10.32 3.34 -3.44
C GLN A 139 9.31 2.18 -3.35
N GLY A 140 8.01 2.48 -3.31
CA GLY A 140 6.95 1.51 -3.09
C GLY A 140 6.71 1.19 -1.61
N GLU A 141 7.24 2.03 -0.71
CA GLU A 141 7.06 1.90 0.75
C GLU A 141 5.63 2.20 1.18
N VAL A 142 5.03 3.21 0.56
CA VAL A 142 3.64 3.61 0.79
C VAL A 142 2.81 3.32 -0.45
N SER A 143 1.52 3.01 -0.24
CA SER A 143 0.55 3.00 -1.33
C SER A 143 0.18 4.41 -1.78
N ALA A 144 -0.54 4.51 -2.90
CA ALA A 144 -1.13 5.76 -3.37
C ALA A 144 -2.07 6.40 -2.33
N ALA A 145 -2.81 5.56 -1.60
CA ALA A 145 -3.70 6.00 -0.53
C ALA A 145 -2.93 6.66 0.63
N GLU A 146 -1.88 5.99 1.12
CA GLU A 146 -1.02 6.52 2.17
C GLU A 146 -0.30 7.80 1.73
N PHE A 147 0.20 7.83 0.49
CA PHE A 147 0.76 9.04 -0.10
C PHE A 147 -0.25 10.20 -0.10
N ALA A 148 -1.50 9.98 -0.51
CA ALA A 148 -2.53 11.01 -0.51
C ALA A 148 -2.78 11.55 0.91
N ALA A 149 -2.86 10.69 1.92
CA ALA A 149 -3.00 11.10 3.32
C ALA A 149 -1.77 11.86 3.87
N MET A 150 -0.57 11.60 3.34
CA MET A 150 0.66 12.32 3.70
C MET A 150 0.77 13.69 3.02
N ALA A 151 0.36 13.77 1.75
CA ALA A 151 0.59 14.92 0.88
C ALA A 151 -0.59 15.91 0.83
N LEU A 152 -1.84 15.43 0.96
CA LEU A 152 -3.05 16.21 0.76
C LEU A 152 -3.69 16.56 2.12
N PRO A 153 -3.76 17.85 2.50
CA PRO A 153 -4.33 18.26 3.78
C PRO A 153 -5.76 17.77 4.01
N GLY A 154 -6.03 17.22 5.19
CA GLY A 154 -7.37 16.77 5.58
C GLY A 154 -7.86 15.51 4.87
N PHE A 155 -7.02 14.84 4.07
CA PHE A 155 -7.34 13.57 3.44
C PHE A 155 -7.32 12.44 4.48
N ARG A 156 -8.35 11.58 4.47
CA ARG A 156 -8.58 10.54 5.48
C ARG A 156 -8.62 9.15 4.85
N LEU A 157 -7.99 8.21 5.55
CA LEU A 157 -8.02 6.79 5.22
C LEU A 157 -9.09 6.11 6.06
N GLU A 158 -10.02 5.44 5.38
CA GLU A 158 -11.14 4.75 6.00
C GLU A 158 -10.94 3.23 5.89
N PRO A 159 -10.89 2.50 7.01
CA PRO A 159 -10.70 1.05 6.99
C PRO A 159 -11.95 0.34 6.43
N ILE A 160 -11.74 -0.64 5.55
CA ILE A 160 -12.81 -1.40 4.88
C ILE A 160 -12.63 -2.91 4.94
N GLU A 161 -11.88 -3.39 5.92
CA GLU A 161 -11.67 -4.83 6.14
C GLU A 161 -11.86 -5.22 7.62
N ARG A 162 -11.96 -6.52 7.87
CA ARG A 162 -12.09 -7.08 9.21
C ARG A 162 -10.94 -8.02 9.56
N GLU A 163 -10.50 -7.99 10.81
CA GLU A 163 -9.33 -8.77 11.25
C GLU A 163 -9.52 -10.28 11.05
N ASN A 164 -10.72 -10.79 11.29
CA ASN A 164 -11.04 -12.22 11.20
C ASN A 164 -10.98 -12.78 9.76
N GLU A 165 -10.91 -11.91 8.74
CA GLU A 165 -10.80 -12.30 7.34
C GLU A 165 -9.35 -12.46 6.86
N HIS A 166 -8.36 -12.05 7.67
CA HIS A 166 -6.93 -12.16 7.35
C HIS A 166 -6.25 -13.41 7.93
N GLY A 167 -7.00 -14.27 8.64
CA GLY A 167 -6.45 -15.49 9.25
C GLY A 167 -6.16 -16.64 8.29
N VAL A 168 -6.45 -16.47 6.99
CA VAL A 168 -6.26 -17.50 5.96
C VAL A 168 -5.22 -17.02 4.94
N GLU A 169 -4.10 -17.73 4.88
CA GLU A 169 -2.99 -17.46 3.96
C GLU A 169 -2.95 -18.51 2.85
N LEU A 170 -2.52 -18.10 1.66
CA LEU A 170 -2.29 -19.01 0.54
C LEU A 170 -0.84 -19.52 0.57
N SER A 171 -0.65 -20.78 0.95
CA SER A 171 0.69 -21.40 0.96
C SER A 171 1.23 -21.61 -0.45
N THR A 172 2.56 -21.73 -0.59
CA THR A 172 3.19 -22.04 -1.89
C THR A 172 2.71 -23.38 -2.48
N SER A 173 2.32 -24.35 -1.65
CA SER A 173 1.72 -25.60 -2.13
C SER A 173 0.28 -25.39 -2.63
N ALA A 174 -0.53 -24.63 -1.89
CA ALA A 174 -1.89 -24.26 -2.28
C ALA A 174 -1.93 -23.46 -3.59
N THR A 175 -1.02 -22.50 -3.78
CA THR A 175 -0.88 -21.77 -5.05
C THR A 175 -0.58 -22.71 -6.23
N ARG A 176 0.30 -23.69 -6.03
CA ARG A 176 0.69 -24.65 -7.08
C ARG A 176 -0.38 -25.70 -7.38
N ALA A 177 -1.32 -25.93 -6.46
CA ALA A 177 -2.32 -26.98 -6.59
C ALA A 177 -3.17 -26.84 -7.87
N TYR A 178 -3.49 -25.62 -8.31
CA TYR A 178 -4.21 -25.39 -9.56
C TYR A 178 -3.46 -25.95 -10.77
N THR A 179 -2.18 -25.60 -10.90
CA THR A 179 -1.32 -26.12 -11.98
C THR A 179 -1.13 -27.63 -11.86
N SER A 180 -0.93 -28.16 -10.65
CA SER A 180 -0.80 -29.60 -10.43
C SER A 180 -2.05 -30.38 -10.86
N TYR A 181 -3.25 -29.85 -10.57
CA TYR A 181 -4.51 -30.43 -11.04
C TYR A 181 -4.60 -30.41 -12.57
N LEU A 182 -4.24 -29.29 -13.21
CA LEU A 182 -4.23 -29.20 -14.67
C LEU A 182 -3.27 -30.22 -15.30
N VAL A 183 -2.07 -30.39 -14.73
CA VAL A 183 -1.10 -31.41 -15.16
C VAL A 183 -1.70 -32.81 -15.02
N ALA A 184 -2.26 -33.15 -13.86
CA ALA A 184 -2.83 -34.47 -13.60
C ALA A 184 -4.01 -34.80 -14.53
N ILE A 185 -4.87 -33.82 -14.82
CA ILE A 185 -5.99 -33.94 -15.78
C ILE A 185 -5.45 -34.16 -17.20
N ALA A 186 -4.47 -33.36 -17.63
CA ALA A 186 -3.94 -33.45 -18.99
C ALA A 186 -3.24 -34.79 -19.26
N VAL A 187 -2.47 -35.30 -18.28
CA VAL A 187 -1.77 -36.59 -18.38
C VAL A 187 -2.71 -37.75 -18.71
N GLN A 188 -3.95 -37.74 -18.22
CA GLN A 188 -4.93 -38.79 -18.54
C GLN A 188 -5.32 -38.85 -20.03
N SER A 189 -5.14 -37.74 -20.75
CA SER A 189 -5.46 -37.64 -22.18
C SER A 189 -4.25 -37.68 -23.10
N MET A 190 -3.04 -37.81 -22.56
CA MET A 190 -1.82 -37.82 -23.37
C MET A 190 -1.65 -39.14 -24.11
N THR A 191 -1.18 -39.04 -25.35
CA THR A 191 -0.66 -40.19 -26.11
C THR A 191 0.73 -40.61 -25.60
N ASN A 192 1.16 -41.84 -25.88
CA ASN A 192 2.51 -42.32 -25.55
C ASN A 192 3.61 -41.43 -26.13
N SER A 193 3.41 -40.89 -27.34
CA SER A 193 4.36 -39.98 -27.98
C SER A 193 4.50 -38.66 -27.20
N GLN A 194 3.38 -38.08 -26.78
CA GLN A 194 3.39 -36.88 -25.94
C GLN A 194 4.03 -37.17 -24.56
N ALA A 195 3.73 -38.31 -23.94
CA ALA A 195 4.32 -38.68 -22.66
C ALA A 195 5.85 -38.79 -22.75
N ALA A 196 6.36 -39.44 -23.81
CA ALA A 196 7.79 -39.54 -24.07
C ALA A 196 8.45 -38.17 -24.30
N GLN A 197 7.77 -37.25 -25.00
CA GLN A 197 8.27 -35.89 -25.20
C GLN A 197 8.32 -35.09 -23.89
N ALA A 198 7.29 -35.18 -23.05
CA ALA A 198 7.28 -34.54 -21.73
C ALA A 198 8.40 -35.08 -20.82
N GLU A 199 8.60 -36.40 -20.80
CA GLU A 199 9.69 -37.03 -20.05
C GLU A 199 11.07 -36.59 -20.56
N ALA A 200 11.25 -36.43 -21.88
CA ALA A 200 12.48 -35.93 -22.45
C ALA A 200 12.80 -34.49 -22.00
N LEU A 201 11.78 -33.61 -21.91
CA LEU A 201 11.95 -32.26 -21.37
C LEU A 201 12.34 -32.30 -19.89
N LEU A 202 11.70 -33.15 -19.09
CA LEU A 202 12.04 -33.31 -17.66
C LEU A 202 13.47 -33.84 -17.45
N LYS A 203 13.93 -34.80 -18.26
CA LYS A 203 15.31 -35.32 -18.23
C LYS A 203 16.37 -34.27 -18.60
N GLN A 204 15.98 -33.25 -19.34
CA GLN A 204 16.82 -32.09 -19.68
C GLN A 204 16.75 -30.96 -18.62
N ASP A 205 16.10 -31.21 -17.48
CA ASP A 205 15.81 -30.23 -16.41
C ASP A 205 14.95 -29.02 -16.87
N LYS A 206 14.23 -29.18 -17.99
CA LYS A 206 13.35 -28.15 -18.57
C LYS A 206 11.94 -28.24 -18.00
N LYS A 207 11.83 -28.09 -16.67
CA LYS A 207 10.59 -28.33 -15.91
C LYS A 207 9.42 -27.45 -16.35
N GLU A 208 9.65 -26.15 -16.56
CA GLU A 208 8.58 -25.21 -16.96
C GLU A 208 8.05 -25.53 -18.37
N GLU A 209 8.96 -25.86 -19.29
CA GLU A 209 8.62 -26.26 -20.66
C GLU A 209 7.83 -27.57 -20.67
N ALA A 210 8.21 -28.54 -19.83
CA ALA A 210 7.48 -29.80 -19.67
C ALA A 210 6.07 -29.57 -19.12
N ILE A 211 5.91 -28.77 -18.06
CA ILE A 211 4.60 -28.45 -17.48
C ILE A 211 3.71 -27.79 -18.52
N LYS A 212 4.21 -26.78 -19.23
CA LYS A 212 3.46 -26.10 -20.28
C LYS A 212 3.06 -27.07 -21.39
N PHE A 213 3.98 -27.90 -21.86
CA PHE A 213 3.69 -28.90 -22.89
C PHE A 213 2.60 -29.88 -22.46
N ILE A 214 2.67 -30.41 -21.23
CA ILE A 214 1.66 -31.33 -20.69
C ILE A 214 0.29 -30.63 -20.67
N VAL A 215 0.21 -29.44 -20.09
CA VAL A 215 -1.05 -28.71 -19.94
C VAL A 215 -1.63 -28.28 -21.28
N ASP A 216 -0.80 -27.96 -22.27
CA ASP A 216 -1.23 -27.58 -23.62
C ASP A 216 -1.63 -28.79 -24.49
N SER A 217 -1.30 -30.01 -24.07
CA SER A 217 -1.68 -31.23 -24.81
C SER A 217 -3.18 -31.53 -24.78
N ASN A 218 -3.91 -30.88 -23.86
CA ASN A 218 -5.36 -30.99 -23.71
C ASN A 218 -6.00 -29.60 -23.81
N PRO A 219 -6.94 -29.36 -24.76
CA PRO A 219 -7.53 -28.05 -24.97
C PRO A 219 -8.24 -27.45 -23.75
N TRP A 220 -8.87 -28.30 -22.93
CA TRP A 220 -9.58 -27.84 -21.73
C TRP A 220 -8.59 -27.35 -20.67
N THR A 221 -7.49 -28.08 -20.43
CA THR A 221 -6.48 -27.64 -19.45
C THR A 221 -5.70 -26.43 -19.96
N GLN A 222 -5.47 -26.33 -21.27
CA GLN A 222 -4.85 -25.18 -21.91
C GLN A 222 -5.63 -23.89 -21.64
N GLU A 223 -6.95 -23.89 -21.84
CA GLU A 223 -7.80 -22.72 -21.63
C GLU A 223 -7.75 -22.24 -20.16
N ARG A 224 -7.80 -23.17 -19.20
CA ARG A 224 -7.72 -22.83 -17.76
C ARG A 224 -6.31 -22.39 -17.34
N HIS A 225 -5.28 -22.91 -17.98
CA HIS A 225 -3.90 -22.44 -17.77
C HIS A 225 -3.70 -21.02 -18.32
N GLN A 226 -4.31 -20.69 -19.45
CA GLN A 226 -4.35 -19.31 -19.95
C GLN A 226 -5.01 -18.38 -18.94
N LEU A 227 -6.08 -18.81 -18.27
CA LEU A 227 -6.68 -18.05 -17.16
C LEU A 227 -5.67 -17.84 -16.02
N LEU A 228 -5.02 -18.90 -15.51
CA LEU A 228 -4.05 -18.81 -14.42
C LEU A 228 -2.82 -17.94 -14.74
N THR A 229 -2.43 -17.86 -16.01
CA THR A 229 -1.26 -17.10 -16.47
C THR A 229 -1.63 -15.72 -17.03
N ARG A 230 -2.93 -15.39 -17.08
CA ARG A 230 -3.43 -14.10 -17.54
C ARG A 230 -3.00 -12.99 -16.59
N LYS A 231 -2.28 -12.00 -17.14
CA LYS A 231 -1.87 -10.80 -16.40
C LYS A 231 -2.93 -9.69 -16.44
N THR A 232 -3.61 -9.57 -17.58
CA THR A 232 -4.61 -8.52 -17.82
C THR A 232 -5.80 -9.10 -18.62
N PRO A 233 -7.05 -8.84 -18.21
CA PRO A 233 -7.41 -8.32 -16.89
C PRO A 233 -6.97 -9.30 -15.79
N VAL A 234 -6.73 -8.76 -14.59
CA VAL A 234 -6.37 -9.58 -13.42
C VAL A 234 -7.49 -10.59 -13.14
N VAL A 235 -7.11 -11.83 -12.84
CA VAL A 235 -8.09 -12.87 -12.49
C VAL A 235 -8.73 -12.52 -11.15
N SER A 236 -10.07 -12.47 -11.13
CA SER A 236 -10.82 -12.16 -9.93
C SER A 236 -10.78 -13.30 -8.90
N THR A 237 -10.98 -12.94 -7.63
CA THR A 237 -11.13 -13.91 -6.53
C THR A 237 -12.27 -14.90 -6.79
N GLU A 238 -13.36 -14.43 -7.40
CA GLU A 238 -14.52 -15.24 -7.78
C GLU A 238 -14.20 -16.23 -8.92
N GLU A 239 -13.45 -15.80 -9.96
CA GLU A 239 -12.98 -16.71 -11.02
C GLU A 239 -12.10 -17.83 -10.44
N MET A 240 -11.16 -17.49 -9.54
CA MET A 240 -10.29 -18.47 -8.90
C MET A 240 -11.07 -19.46 -8.02
N ARG A 241 -12.08 -18.96 -7.28
CA ARG A 241 -12.99 -19.79 -6.48
C ARG A 241 -13.73 -20.81 -7.34
N ARG A 242 -14.30 -20.37 -8.47
CA ARG A 242 -15.01 -21.24 -9.43
C ARG A 242 -14.07 -22.27 -10.06
N LEU A 243 -12.89 -21.85 -10.50
CA LEU A 243 -11.90 -22.73 -11.10
C LEU A 243 -11.51 -23.87 -10.16
N GLY A 244 -11.38 -23.60 -8.85
CA GLY A 244 -11.06 -24.65 -7.88
C GLY A 244 -12.13 -25.75 -7.78
N ALA A 245 -13.42 -25.40 -7.92
CA ALA A 245 -14.50 -26.39 -7.98
C ALA A 245 -14.48 -27.15 -9.31
N GLU A 246 -14.29 -26.42 -10.42
CA GLU A 246 -14.24 -26.99 -11.76
C GLU A 246 -13.11 -28.03 -11.92
N LEU A 247 -11.95 -27.79 -11.29
CA LEU A 247 -10.81 -28.71 -11.30
C LEU A 247 -11.12 -30.04 -10.58
N GLU A 248 -11.83 -30.01 -9.45
CA GLU A 248 -12.23 -31.24 -8.72
C GLU A 248 -13.23 -32.06 -9.53
N ASP A 249 -14.24 -31.39 -10.10
CA ASP A 249 -15.25 -32.04 -10.94
C ASP A 249 -14.59 -32.65 -12.17
N LYS A 250 -13.69 -31.92 -12.83
CA LYS A 250 -12.99 -32.41 -14.02
C LYS A 250 -12.04 -33.56 -13.70
N ALA A 251 -11.26 -33.47 -12.62
CA ALA A 251 -10.37 -34.55 -12.20
C ALA A 251 -11.15 -35.83 -11.92
N THR A 252 -12.32 -35.72 -11.28
CA THR A 252 -13.23 -36.85 -11.05
C THR A 252 -13.75 -37.42 -12.36
N GLN A 253 -14.21 -36.57 -13.29
CA GLN A 253 -14.75 -36.98 -14.59
C GLN A 253 -13.75 -37.81 -15.42
N VAL A 254 -12.48 -37.43 -15.41
CA VAL A 254 -11.43 -38.08 -16.22
C VAL A 254 -10.65 -39.16 -15.46
N GLY A 255 -10.95 -39.39 -14.18
CA GLY A 255 -10.21 -40.34 -13.35
C GLY A 255 -8.76 -39.92 -13.04
N ALA A 256 -8.48 -38.62 -12.97
CA ALA A 256 -7.13 -38.12 -12.70
C ALA A 256 -6.67 -38.41 -11.26
N GLY A 257 -5.43 -38.88 -11.10
CA GLY A 257 -4.80 -39.10 -9.81
C GLY A 257 -4.38 -37.80 -9.13
N VAL A 258 -5.27 -37.20 -8.32
CA VAL A 258 -5.05 -35.89 -7.64
C VAL A 258 -5.01 -35.98 -6.11
N SER A 259 -4.92 -37.19 -5.55
CA SER A 259 -5.02 -37.41 -4.09
C SER A 259 -3.99 -36.60 -3.28
N GLU A 260 -2.77 -36.48 -3.79
CA GLU A 260 -1.69 -35.70 -3.14
C GLU A 260 -1.92 -34.18 -3.17
N TYR A 261 -2.65 -33.67 -4.18
CA TYR A 261 -2.90 -32.23 -4.35
C TYR A 261 -4.21 -31.76 -3.72
N ARG A 262 -5.13 -32.67 -3.38
CA ARG A 262 -6.48 -32.33 -2.93
C ARG A 262 -6.51 -31.45 -1.70
N LYS A 263 -5.65 -31.72 -0.71
CA LYS A 263 -5.55 -30.90 0.51
C LYS A 263 -5.10 -29.48 0.19
N ASP A 264 -4.13 -29.33 -0.71
CA ASP A 264 -3.62 -28.03 -1.12
C ASP A 264 -4.65 -27.24 -1.95
N LEU A 265 -5.39 -27.91 -2.84
CA LEU A 265 -6.49 -27.26 -3.58
C LEU A 265 -7.62 -26.84 -2.64
N GLN A 266 -7.98 -27.66 -1.64
CA GLN A 266 -8.96 -27.28 -0.61
C GLN A 266 -8.52 -26.07 0.20
N ALA A 267 -7.23 -26.00 0.58
CA ALA A 267 -6.68 -24.83 1.25
C ALA A 267 -6.76 -23.58 0.36
N ALA A 268 -6.45 -23.71 -0.93
CA ALA A 268 -6.55 -22.62 -1.89
C ALA A 268 -8.01 -22.16 -2.09
N ARG A 269 -8.95 -23.10 -2.20
CA ARG A 269 -10.39 -22.81 -2.28
C ARG A 269 -10.87 -22.06 -1.04
N ASN A 270 -10.50 -22.51 0.16
CA ASN A 270 -10.84 -21.82 1.39
C ASN A 270 -10.27 -20.38 1.42
N PHE A 271 -9.04 -20.17 0.93
CA PHE A 271 -8.48 -18.83 0.77
C PHE A 271 -9.32 -17.95 -0.17
N PHE A 272 -9.73 -18.46 -1.33
CA PHE A 272 -10.56 -17.70 -2.27
C PHE A 272 -12.00 -17.49 -1.75
N ASP A 273 -12.58 -18.45 -1.03
CA ASP A 273 -13.86 -18.28 -0.34
C ASP A 273 -13.80 -17.13 0.68
N VAL A 274 -12.73 -17.07 1.50
CA VAL A 274 -12.50 -15.97 2.43
C VAL A 274 -12.28 -14.65 1.69
N SER A 275 -11.52 -14.67 0.59
CA SER A 275 -11.24 -13.47 -0.22
C SER A 275 -12.51 -12.91 -0.89
N THR A 276 -13.43 -13.76 -1.34
CA THR A 276 -14.75 -13.33 -1.82
C THR A 276 -15.57 -12.68 -0.70
N ARG A 277 -15.53 -13.22 0.54
CA ARG A 277 -16.18 -12.56 1.68
C ARG A 277 -15.56 -11.20 1.99
N ARG A 278 -14.23 -11.05 1.87
CA ARG A 278 -13.54 -9.75 2.00
C ARG A 278 -14.10 -8.73 1.00
N SER A 279 -14.30 -9.11 -0.27
CA SER A 279 -14.94 -8.23 -1.27
C SER A 279 -16.31 -7.73 -0.80
N ALA A 280 -17.11 -8.58 -0.15
CA ALA A 280 -18.41 -8.20 0.38
C ALA A 280 -18.30 -7.25 1.58
N THR A 281 -17.38 -7.52 2.50
CA THR A 281 -17.07 -6.63 3.63
C THR A 281 -16.60 -5.26 3.15
N MET A 282 -15.71 -5.22 2.15
CA MET A 282 -15.23 -3.99 1.53
C MET A 282 -16.37 -3.18 0.91
N ALA A 283 -17.25 -3.81 0.13
CA ALA A 283 -18.41 -3.13 -0.46
C ALA A 283 -19.39 -2.61 0.60
N GLU A 284 -19.66 -3.39 1.66
CA GLU A 284 -20.52 -3.00 2.78
C GLU A 284 -19.96 -1.77 3.51
N LEU A 285 -18.70 -1.83 3.93
CA LEU A 285 -18.08 -0.76 4.71
C LEU A 285 -17.92 0.50 3.88
N THR A 286 -17.49 0.40 2.62
CA THR A 286 -17.44 1.55 1.70
C THR A 286 -18.82 2.19 1.52
N SER A 287 -19.87 1.38 1.39
CA SER A 287 -21.24 1.88 1.32
C SER A 287 -21.64 2.67 2.55
N GLY A 288 -21.35 2.15 3.75
CA GLY A 288 -21.61 2.85 5.01
C GLY A 288 -20.85 4.18 5.13
N ILE A 289 -19.58 4.21 4.73
CA ILE A 289 -18.76 5.43 4.69
C ILE A 289 -19.38 6.45 3.72
N ALA A 290 -19.71 6.02 2.50
CA ALA A 290 -20.30 6.85 1.45
C ALA A 290 -21.65 7.46 1.86
N THR A 291 -22.49 6.70 2.56
CA THR A 291 -23.74 7.22 3.13
C THR A 291 -23.49 8.21 4.25
N THR A 292 -22.49 7.97 5.11
CA THR A 292 -22.14 8.88 6.22
C THR A 292 -21.67 10.24 5.71
N HIS A 293 -20.88 10.26 4.64
CA HIS A 293 -20.32 11.48 4.05
C HIS A 293 -21.16 12.06 2.91
N VAL A 294 -22.38 11.57 2.67
CA VAL A 294 -23.23 12.07 1.56
C VAL A 294 -23.48 13.58 1.65
N ARG A 295 -23.53 14.13 2.87
CA ARG A 295 -23.69 15.56 3.12
C ARG A 295 -22.50 16.42 2.66
N GLU A 296 -21.33 15.82 2.46
CA GLU A 296 -20.13 16.52 1.97
C GLU A 296 -20.15 16.73 0.45
N CYS A 297 -21.13 16.14 -0.25
CA CYS A 297 -21.29 16.30 -1.69
C CYS A 297 -20.08 15.82 -2.53
N ALA A 298 -19.12 15.16 -1.90
CA ALA A 298 -17.90 14.67 -2.54
C ALA A 298 -18.06 13.18 -2.89
N PRO A 299 -17.40 12.70 -3.96
CA PRO A 299 -17.23 11.26 -4.14
C PRO A 299 -16.35 10.70 -3.03
N ILE A 300 -16.40 9.39 -2.85
CA ILE A 300 -15.44 8.63 -2.05
C ILE A 300 -14.58 7.81 -3.00
N ALA A 301 -13.28 7.74 -2.72
CA ALA A 301 -12.39 6.84 -3.42
C ALA A 301 -12.30 5.50 -2.68
N MET A 302 -12.10 4.43 -3.43
CA MET A 302 -11.84 3.10 -2.90
C MET A 302 -10.61 2.56 -3.60
N ASN A 303 -9.58 2.19 -2.84
CA ASN A 303 -8.33 1.64 -3.39
C ASN A 303 -8.18 0.19 -2.92
N ILE A 304 -8.37 -0.73 -3.86
CA ILE A 304 -8.42 -2.19 -3.63
C ILE A 304 -7.67 -2.93 -4.71
N GLY A 305 -7.21 -4.15 -4.40
CA GLY A 305 -6.60 -5.04 -5.37
C GLY A 305 -7.55 -5.37 -6.50
N ALA A 306 -7.05 -5.35 -7.75
CA ALA A 306 -7.84 -5.57 -8.96
C ALA A 306 -8.65 -6.89 -8.95
N ALA A 307 -8.20 -7.89 -8.19
CA ALA A 307 -8.91 -9.17 -8.03
C ALA A 307 -10.23 -9.07 -7.25
N HIS A 308 -10.47 -7.96 -6.53
CA HIS A 308 -11.68 -7.69 -5.76
C HIS A 308 -12.70 -6.83 -6.53
N SER A 309 -12.25 -6.01 -7.48
CA SER A 309 -13.04 -4.92 -8.07
C SER A 309 -14.35 -5.37 -8.70
N GLY A 310 -14.35 -6.45 -9.48
CA GLY A 310 -15.57 -6.95 -10.13
C GLY A 310 -16.69 -7.33 -9.14
N GLU A 311 -16.35 -8.04 -8.06
CA GLU A 311 -17.35 -8.43 -7.04
C GLU A 311 -17.78 -7.20 -6.23
N VAL A 312 -16.84 -6.34 -5.84
CA VAL A 312 -17.14 -5.10 -5.11
C VAL A 312 -18.15 -4.24 -5.87
N VAL A 313 -17.92 -3.96 -7.16
CA VAL A 313 -18.84 -3.11 -7.93
C VAL A 313 -20.19 -3.78 -8.20
N SER A 314 -20.22 -5.11 -8.36
CA SER A 314 -21.49 -5.85 -8.41
C SER A 314 -22.31 -5.61 -7.14
N LEU A 315 -21.67 -5.69 -5.97
CA LEU A 315 -22.32 -5.50 -4.68
C LEU A 315 -22.72 -4.04 -4.42
N LEU A 316 -21.88 -3.06 -4.78
CA LEU A 316 -22.25 -1.63 -4.76
C LEU A 316 -23.47 -1.37 -5.66
N GLY A 317 -23.47 -1.96 -6.85
CA GLY A 317 -24.58 -1.86 -7.79
C GLY A 317 -25.90 -2.45 -7.27
N ARG A 318 -25.85 -3.56 -6.50
CA ARG A 318 -27.03 -4.13 -5.82
C ARG A 318 -27.54 -3.26 -4.67
N LYS A 319 -26.66 -2.45 -4.07
CA LYS A 319 -26.99 -1.44 -3.06
C LYS A 319 -27.46 -0.10 -3.66
N ASN A 320 -27.70 -0.04 -4.97
CA ASN A 320 -28.06 1.18 -5.70
C ASN A 320 -27.05 2.33 -5.53
N MET A 321 -25.78 2.01 -5.30
CA MET A 321 -24.72 3.02 -5.28
C MET A 321 -24.21 3.29 -6.69
N SER A 322 -23.91 4.56 -6.97
CA SER A 322 -23.19 4.90 -8.19
C SER A 322 -21.71 4.63 -8.02
N TYR A 323 -21.08 4.13 -9.07
CA TYR A 323 -19.65 3.86 -9.08
C TYR A 323 -19.02 4.06 -10.46
N ALA A 324 -17.71 4.26 -10.46
CA ALA A 324 -16.86 4.10 -11.63
C ALA A 324 -15.57 3.38 -11.24
N VAL A 325 -15.17 2.38 -12.03
CA VAL A 325 -13.88 1.71 -11.92
C VAL A 325 -12.86 2.45 -12.78
N VAL A 326 -11.65 2.63 -12.26
CA VAL A 326 -10.52 3.18 -13.00
C VAL A 326 -9.29 2.33 -12.74
N SER A 327 -8.74 1.76 -13.80
CA SER A 327 -7.53 0.94 -13.73
C SER A 327 -6.31 1.78 -14.13
N PRO A 328 -5.18 1.70 -13.42
CA PRO A 328 -3.94 2.33 -13.84
C PRO A 328 -3.53 1.85 -15.24
N SER A 329 -3.01 2.75 -16.08
CA SER A 329 -2.60 2.41 -17.44
C SER A 329 -1.53 1.31 -17.46
N SER A 330 -0.66 1.28 -16.45
CA SER A 330 0.39 0.26 -16.28
C SER A 330 -0.13 -1.15 -15.98
N LEU A 331 -1.30 -1.28 -15.35
CA LEU A 331 -1.97 -2.55 -15.10
C LEU A 331 -2.51 -3.14 -16.42
N GLU A 332 -3.03 -2.25 -17.25
CA GLU A 332 -3.68 -2.55 -18.52
C GLU A 332 -2.73 -2.96 -19.64
N THR A 333 -1.51 -2.41 -19.65
CA THR A 333 -0.49 -2.75 -20.66
C THR A 333 0.28 -4.02 -20.29
N GLY A 334 -0.04 -4.68 -19.16
CA GLY A 334 0.70 -5.84 -18.64
C GLY A 334 2.13 -5.52 -18.20
N THR A 335 2.52 -4.24 -18.24
CA THR A 335 3.84 -3.75 -17.80
C THR A 335 3.94 -3.62 -16.29
N GLY A 336 2.81 -3.74 -15.56
CA GLY A 336 2.73 -3.62 -14.10
C GLY A 336 3.51 -4.66 -13.29
N LEU A 337 4.06 -5.68 -13.94
CA LEU A 337 4.98 -6.68 -13.38
C LEU A 337 6.39 -6.64 -14.01
N GLY A 338 6.66 -5.67 -14.89
CA GLY A 338 7.96 -5.43 -15.53
C GLY A 338 8.71 -4.28 -14.87
N ASN A 339 9.33 -3.43 -15.68
CA ASN A 339 10.02 -2.23 -15.22
C ASN A 339 9.17 -1.40 -14.26
N GLY A 340 9.83 -0.84 -13.24
CA GLY A 340 9.16 -0.05 -12.20
C GLY A 340 8.30 -0.86 -11.22
N SER A 341 8.31 -2.19 -11.26
CA SER A 341 7.74 -3.03 -10.20
C SER A 341 8.72 -3.20 -9.04
N LEU A 342 8.22 -3.67 -7.89
CA LEU A 342 9.07 -4.19 -6.82
C LEU A 342 9.73 -5.51 -7.28
N SER A 343 10.97 -5.77 -6.83
CA SER A 343 11.55 -7.11 -6.93
C SER A 343 10.74 -8.10 -6.09
N MET A 344 10.84 -9.40 -6.37
CA MET A 344 10.13 -10.40 -5.55
C MET A 344 10.52 -10.31 -4.06
N PRO A 345 11.82 -10.20 -3.69
CA PRO A 345 12.18 -10.03 -2.29
C PRO A 345 11.67 -8.73 -1.67
N ALA A 346 11.68 -7.60 -2.40
CA ALA A 346 11.11 -6.34 -1.91
C ALA A 346 9.59 -6.45 -1.71
N TYR A 347 8.90 -7.11 -2.64
CA TYR A 347 7.47 -7.38 -2.52
C TYR A 347 7.16 -8.33 -1.36
N ASP A 348 7.94 -9.39 -1.17
CA ASP A 348 7.81 -10.31 -0.04
C ASP A 348 8.04 -9.57 1.29
N ARG A 349 9.00 -8.66 1.35
CA ARG A 349 9.23 -7.81 2.53
C ARG A 349 8.01 -6.93 2.82
N LYS A 350 7.43 -6.28 1.80
CA LYS A 350 6.16 -5.53 1.93
C LYS A 350 5.01 -6.44 2.36
N LEU A 351 4.91 -7.62 1.77
CA LEU A 351 3.98 -8.69 2.14
C LEU A 351 4.26 -9.29 3.52
N ASN A 352 5.38 -8.95 4.15
CA ASN A 352 5.74 -9.27 5.53
C ASN A 352 5.84 -8.02 6.44
N GLY A 353 5.41 -6.85 5.96
CA GLY A 353 5.19 -5.62 6.75
C GLY A 353 6.51 -5.00 7.15
N ARG A 354 7.54 -5.34 6.37
CA ARG A 354 8.90 -4.83 6.42
C ARG A 354 9.05 -3.80 5.33
N SER A 355 10.07 -2.95 5.48
CA SER A 355 10.44 -1.99 4.45
C SER A 355 10.81 -2.70 3.15
N VAL A 356 10.48 -2.09 2.02
CA VAL A 356 10.92 -2.58 0.69
C VAL A 356 12.41 -2.36 0.42
N ASP A 357 13.11 -1.66 1.32
CA ASP A 357 14.55 -1.50 1.21
C ASP A 357 15.24 -2.88 1.22
N PRO A 358 16.29 -3.07 0.40
CA PRO A 358 17.11 -4.26 0.46
C PRO A 358 17.91 -4.30 1.77
N ALA A 359 18.53 -5.45 2.07
CA ALA A 359 19.40 -5.60 3.22
C ALA A 359 20.48 -4.49 3.26
N GLY A 360 20.61 -3.83 4.42
CA GLY A 360 21.54 -2.70 4.61
C GLY A 360 20.95 -1.33 4.25
N GLY A 361 19.75 -1.25 3.67
CA GLY A 361 19.00 0.00 3.53
C GLY A 361 18.36 0.45 4.85
N ILE A 362 17.92 1.71 4.92
CA ILE A 362 17.41 2.33 6.15
C ILE A 362 16.26 1.52 6.74
N GLY A 363 15.26 1.20 5.95
CA GLY A 363 14.09 0.50 6.45
C GLY A 363 14.38 -0.98 6.77
N ALA A 364 15.29 -1.64 6.05
CA ALA A 364 15.72 -3.00 6.39
C ALA A 364 16.44 -3.08 7.74
N LEU A 365 17.24 -2.06 8.09
CA LEU A 365 17.86 -1.92 9.41
C LEU A 365 16.84 -1.70 10.54
N LEU A 366 15.63 -1.23 10.19
CA LEU A 366 14.53 -0.97 11.12
C LEU A 366 13.52 -2.11 11.19
N ASP A 367 13.73 -3.21 10.44
CA ASP A 367 12.87 -4.38 10.49
C ASP A 367 12.88 -5.04 11.87
N GLY A 368 11.70 -5.34 12.42
CA GLY A 368 11.64 -6.01 13.72
C GLY A 368 10.26 -6.39 14.27
N ARG A 369 9.16 -6.35 13.48
CA ARG A 369 7.78 -6.62 13.98
C ARG A 369 6.91 -7.38 12.96
N ARG A 370 5.94 -8.16 13.46
CA ARG A 370 5.01 -9.08 12.72
C ARG A 370 3.74 -8.34 12.21
N LYS A 371 3.01 -8.92 11.23
CA LYS A 371 2.18 -8.27 10.18
C LYS A 371 0.63 -8.45 10.24
N PRO A 372 -0.22 -7.76 9.41
CA PRO A 372 -0.20 -6.34 8.96
C PRO A 372 -1.43 -5.52 9.43
N PRO A 373 -1.22 -4.21 9.58
CA PRO A 373 -2.06 -3.18 8.93
C PRO A 373 -1.20 -2.20 8.06
N PRO A 374 -1.73 -1.07 7.50
CA PRO A 374 -0.99 -0.21 6.55
C PRO A 374 0.41 0.21 7.04
N ALA A 375 1.34 0.46 6.11
CA ALA A 375 2.74 0.78 6.44
C ALA A 375 2.85 1.96 7.41
N SER A 376 1.96 2.95 7.26
CA SER A 376 1.74 4.08 8.16
C SER A 376 1.58 3.73 9.65
N ARG A 377 1.11 2.52 9.98
CA ARG A 377 0.97 2.04 11.37
C ARG A 377 2.22 1.34 11.90
N GLN A 378 3.23 1.10 11.07
CA GLN A 378 4.45 0.43 11.49
C GLN A 378 5.43 1.43 12.10
N GLU A 379 6.03 1.08 13.24
CA GLU A 379 7.00 1.96 13.90
C GLU A 379 8.22 2.24 13.02
N TRP A 380 8.70 1.23 12.29
CA TRP A 380 9.82 1.38 11.36
C TRP A 380 9.52 2.43 10.28
N PHE A 381 8.26 2.55 9.84
CA PHE A 381 7.86 3.52 8.84
C PHE A 381 7.95 4.94 9.39
N LYS A 382 7.41 5.17 10.59
CA LYS A 382 7.51 6.47 11.28
C LYS A 382 8.98 6.88 11.46
N ILE A 383 9.83 5.96 11.95
CA ILE A 383 11.26 6.19 12.11
C ILE A 383 11.92 6.54 10.76
N LYS A 384 11.68 5.75 9.70
CA LYS A 384 12.26 5.99 8.37
C LYS A 384 11.86 7.35 7.80
N ALA A 385 10.59 7.71 7.91
CA ALA A 385 10.06 8.99 7.44
C ALA A 385 10.62 10.19 8.21
N GLU A 386 10.75 10.09 9.53
CA GLU A 386 11.38 11.12 10.37
C GLU A 386 12.87 11.29 10.07
N ILE A 387 13.60 10.18 9.90
CA ILE A 387 15.01 10.20 9.49
C ILE A 387 15.15 10.90 8.14
N SER A 388 14.31 10.56 7.17
CA SER A 388 14.38 11.13 5.81
C SER A 388 14.08 12.63 5.81
N TYR A 389 13.05 13.05 6.57
CA TYR A 389 12.71 14.45 6.77
C TYR A 389 13.88 15.20 7.41
N ALA A 390 14.35 14.78 8.60
CA ALA A 390 15.43 15.49 9.30
C ALA A 390 16.73 15.54 8.47
N SER A 391 17.09 14.45 7.80
CA SER A 391 18.27 14.39 6.93
C SER A 391 18.22 15.42 5.81
N ALA A 392 17.04 15.59 5.18
CA ALA A 392 16.85 16.59 4.14
C ALA A 392 16.90 18.03 4.69
N VAL A 393 16.42 18.29 5.92
CA VAL A 393 16.50 19.62 6.56
C VAL A 393 17.97 19.97 6.77
N ILE A 394 18.72 19.07 7.41
CA ILE A 394 20.12 19.27 7.78
C ILE A 394 20.99 19.43 6.52
N ALA A 395 20.79 18.58 5.50
CA ALA A 395 21.56 18.64 4.27
C ALA A 395 21.33 19.95 3.49
N ARG A 396 20.09 20.46 3.44
CA ARG A 396 19.78 21.76 2.82
C ARG A 396 20.43 22.91 3.58
N ALA A 397 20.34 22.90 4.91
CA ALA A 397 20.94 23.94 5.75
C ALA A 397 22.47 24.00 5.58
N ALA A 398 23.13 22.85 5.42
CA ALA A 398 24.56 22.77 5.16
C ALA A 398 25.00 23.27 3.77
N GLY A 399 24.07 23.37 2.81
CA GLY A 399 24.31 23.94 1.48
C GLY A 399 24.19 25.47 1.41
N GLY A 400 23.87 26.15 2.52
CA GLY A 400 23.70 27.61 2.59
C GLY A 400 25.01 28.42 2.51
N GLN A 401 24.90 29.76 2.54
CA GLN A 401 26.02 30.70 2.30
C GLN A 401 27.06 30.82 3.45
N ASP A 402 26.77 30.39 4.68
CA ASP A 402 27.75 30.27 5.78
C ASP A 402 27.33 29.14 6.75
N PRO A 403 27.51 27.87 6.35
CA PRO A 403 26.94 26.75 7.08
C PRO A 403 27.83 26.41 8.28
N LYS A 404 27.51 26.93 9.46
CA LYS A 404 28.12 26.48 10.74
C LYS A 404 27.16 25.54 11.46
N PRO A 405 27.51 24.26 11.69
CA PRO A 405 26.69 23.36 12.50
C PRO A 405 26.38 23.97 13.88
N PRO A 406 25.16 23.79 14.42
CA PRO A 406 24.03 22.99 13.90
C PRO A 406 23.15 23.75 12.89
N PHE A 407 23.67 24.80 12.24
CA PHE A 407 23.02 25.60 11.20
C PHE A 407 21.82 26.42 11.70
N GLY A 408 21.84 26.78 13.00
CA GLY A 408 20.70 27.41 13.65
C GLY A 408 19.46 26.51 13.72
N LEU A 409 19.63 25.19 13.53
CA LEU A 409 18.55 24.22 13.63
C LEU A 409 18.24 23.89 15.08
N ASP A 410 16.96 23.75 15.38
CA ASP A 410 16.42 23.19 16.61
C ASP A 410 15.59 21.92 16.34
N GLN A 411 15.12 21.27 17.41
CA GLN A 411 14.28 20.07 17.29
C GLN A 411 12.96 20.36 16.54
N LYS A 412 12.43 21.60 16.60
CA LYS A 412 11.18 21.96 15.93
C LYS A 412 11.37 22.01 14.42
N GLN A 413 12.44 22.63 13.94
CA GLN A 413 12.79 22.69 12.52
C GLN A 413 13.09 21.30 11.95
N LEU A 414 13.66 20.39 12.75
CA LEU A 414 13.84 18.98 12.38
C LEU A 414 12.54 18.16 12.39
N GLY A 415 11.41 18.74 12.82
CA GLY A 415 10.14 18.03 12.95
C GLY A 415 10.12 17.04 14.12
N LEU A 416 10.91 17.28 15.16
CA LEU A 416 11.14 16.41 16.32
C LEU A 416 10.72 17.05 17.67
N ALA A 417 9.92 18.12 17.66
CA ALA A 417 9.47 18.81 18.87
C ALA A 417 8.09 18.33 19.41
N GLY A 418 7.53 17.24 18.87
CA GLY A 418 6.20 16.73 19.22
C GLY A 418 6.12 16.08 20.61
N SER A 419 4.90 15.96 21.15
CA SER A 419 4.62 15.27 22.41
C SER A 419 3.39 14.36 22.30
N GLY A 420 3.20 13.44 23.26
CA GLY A 420 2.06 12.51 23.26
C GLY A 420 2.06 11.57 22.04
N ALA A 421 0.91 11.43 21.37
CA ALA A 421 0.78 10.60 20.16
C ALA A 421 1.64 11.10 18.99
N GLU A 422 1.97 12.40 18.98
CA GLU A 422 2.83 13.05 17.98
C GLU A 422 4.31 13.07 18.40
N ALA A 423 4.67 12.49 19.55
CA ALA A 423 6.06 12.42 19.98
C ALA A 423 6.92 11.73 18.91
N PRO A 424 8.13 12.25 18.60
CA PRO A 424 8.97 11.66 17.58
C PRO A 424 9.44 10.26 18.01
N SER A 425 9.62 9.39 17.02
CA SER A 425 10.16 8.03 17.22
C SER A 425 11.69 7.99 17.15
N ILE A 426 12.33 9.13 16.88
CA ILE A 426 13.78 9.32 16.88
C ILE A 426 14.19 10.56 17.68
N SER A 427 15.46 10.64 18.05
CA SER A 427 16.07 11.91 18.48
C SER A 427 17.41 12.12 17.77
N ILE A 428 17.74 13.39 17.51
CA ILE A 428 19.02 13.79 16.93
C ILE A 428 19.72 14.68 17.95
N ASP A 429 20.93 14.28 18.37
CA ASP A 429 21.79 15.15 19.15
C ASP A 429 22.44 16.17 18.21
N LEU A 430 21.99 17.42 18.30
CA LEU A 430 22.46 18.52 17.46
C LEU A 430 23.98 18.75 17.58
N SER A 431 24.59 18.38 18.70
CA SER A 431 26.05 18.48 18.89
C SER A 431 26.85 17.49 18.03
N THR A 432 26.20 16.43 17.53
CA THR A 432 26.83 15.44 16.66
C THR A 432 26.86 15.86 15.19
N ILE A 433 26.10 16.90 14.81
CA ILE A 433 26.04 17.41 13.45
C ILE A 433 27.38 18.06 13.10
N THR A 434 28.07 17.47 12.12
CA THR A 434 29.38 17.96 11.66
C THR A 434 29.41 18.01 10.14
N LEU A 435 30.16 18.97 9.59
CA LEU A 435 30.43 19.01 8.15
C LEU A 435 31.40 17.88 7.78
N ALA A 436 31.10 17.22 6.67
CA ALA A 436 31.92 16.22 6.03
C ALA A 436 32.20 16.66 4.58
N PRO A 437 33.01 17.72 4.37
CA PRO A 437 33.24 18.29 3.05
C PRO A 437 33.78 17.21 2.11
N VAL A 438 33.33 17.26 0.86
CA VAL A 438 33.81 16.40 -0.21
C VAL A 438 34.07 17.20 -1.45
N GLU A 439 35.06 16.74 -2.20
CA GLU A 439 35.35 17.24 -3.53
C GLU A 439 34.87 16.18 -4.53
N GLU A 440 33.85 16.53 -5.31
CA GLU A 440 33.28 15.66 -6.34
C GLU A 440 33.38 16.40 -7.67
N ASN A 441 34.10 15.81 -8.65
CA ASN A 441 34.34 16.41 -9.96
C ASN A 441 34.87 17.86 -9.89
N GLY A 442 35.80 18.12 -8.96
CA GLY A 442 36.39 19.45 -8.73
C GLY A 442 35.45 20.47 -8.07
N THR A 443 34.23 20.08 -7.70
CA THR A 443 33.29 20.93 -6.96
C THR A 443 33.30 20.53 -5.49
N LYS A 444 33.62 21.48 -4.61
CA LYS A 444 33.49 21.28 -3.16
C LYS A 444 32.03 21.33 -2.77
N ARG A 445 31.58 20.30 -2.05
CA ARG A 445 30.22 20.16 -1.52
C ARG A 445 30.28 19.92 -0.01
N ASN A 446 29.31 20.48 0.69
CA ASN A 446 29.14 20.27 2.12
C ASN A 446 28.18 19.11 2.34
N HIS A 447 28.72 17.93 2.65
CA HIS A 447 27.90 16.88 3.26
C HIS A 447 27.86 17.09 4.76
N VAL A 448 26.90 16.46 5.41
CA VAL A 448 26.75 16.42 6.86
C VAL A 448 26.86 15.00 7.34
N VAL A 449 27.41 14.82 8.53
CA VAL A 449 27.33 13.58 9.29
C VAL A 449 26.76 13.86 10.68
N PHE A 450 25.83 13.02 11.12
CA PHE A 450 25.16 13.17 12.41
C PHE A 450 24.66 11.83 12.94
N GLN A 451 24.37 11.77 14.24
CA GLN A 451 23.86 10.57 14.90
C GLN A 451 22.34 10.67 15.13
N VAL A 452 21.64 9.59 14.84
CA VAL A 452 20.23 9.38 15.16
C VAL A 452 20.13 8.33 16.27
N ASN A 453 19.50 8.70 17.38
CA ASN A 453 19.22 7.82 18.49
C ASN A 453 17.82 7.22 18.35
N LEU A 454 17.73 5.89 18.49
CA LEU A 454 16.49 5.13 18.43
C LEU A 454 16.08 4.70 19.85
N PRO A 455 14.79 4.72 20.23
CA PRO A 455 14.32 4.45 21.59
C PRO A 455 14.77 3.12 22.19
N HIS A 456 15.07 2.12 21.36
CA HIS A 456 15.35 0.74 21.78
C HIS A 456 16.57 0.10 21.13
N GLN A 457 17.40 0.85 20.40
CA GLN A 457 18.63 0.33 19.79
C GLN A 457 19.85 1.11 20.29
N ARG A 458 20.87 0.36 20.72
CA ARG A 458 22.22 0.87 20.98
C ARG A 458 23.22 -0.04 20.27
N PRO A 459 24.20 0.51 19.52
CA PRO A 459 24.42 1.93 19.25
C PRO A 459 23.32 2.55 18.35
N GLY A 460 23.20 3.88 18.37
CA GLY A 460 22.35 4.62 17.42
C GLY A 460 22.89 4.54 15.98
N LEU A 461 22.12 5.06 15.02
CA LEU A 461 22.51 5.11 13.61
C LEU A 461 23.34 6.35 13.30
N TRP A 462 24.30 6.23 12.38
CA TRP A 462 25.04 7.34 11.81
C TRP A 462 24.59 7.60 10.39
N ILE A 463 24.31 8.86 10.08
CA ILE A 463 23.82 9.28 8.78
C ILE A 463 24.81 10.24 8.16
N ARG A 464 25.21 9.97 6.92
CA ARG A 464 25.87 10.94 6.05
C ARG A 464 24.89 11.39 4.98
N ALA A 465 24.59 12.67 4.88
CA ALA A 465 23.67 13.21 3.88
C ALA A 465 24.26 14.41 3.14
N GLY A 466 23.83 14.64 1.90
CA GLY A 466 24.33 15.75 1.09
C GLY A 466 23.45 16.07 -0.10
N VAL A 467 23.45 17.35 -0.51
CA VAL A 467 22.80 17.81 -1.74
C VAL A 467 23.68 17.43 -2.94
N VAL A 468 23.16 16.58 -3.82
CA VAL A 468 23.91 16.04 -4.97
C VAL A 468 23.54 16.69 -6.31
N SER A 469 22.43 17.44 -6.37
CA SER A 469 22.02 18.19 -7.55
C SER A 469 21.62 19.63 -7.21
N SER A 470 22.06 20.59 -8.01
CA SER A 470 21.76 22.03 -7.85
C SER A 470 20.39 22.45 -8.40
N LYS A 471 19.61 21.51 -8.98
CA LYS A 471 18.33 21.80 -9.65
C LYS A 471 17.11 21.74 -8.71
N VAL A 472 17.27 21.99 -7.42
CA VAL A 472 16.12 22.10 -6.51
C VAL A 472 15.65 23.56 -6.51
N GLY A 473 14.96 23.95 -7.58
CA GLY A 473 14.23 25.23 -7.60
C GLY A 473 13.04 25.16 -6.66
N VAL A 474 12.81 26.21 -5.88
CA VAL A 474 11.72 26.31 -4.90
C VAL A 474 10.45 26.84 -5.61
N PRO A 475 9.39 26.03 -5.80
CA PRO A 475 8.14 26.50 -6.42
C PRO A 475 7.23 27.17 -5.37
N ASP A 476 6.51 28.26 -5.67
CA ASP A 476 5.46 28.84 -4.80
C ASP A 476 4.28 27.87 -4.44
N GLU A 477 3.36 28.28 -3.57
CA GLU A 477 2.27 27.43 -3.07
C GLU A 477 1.15 27.12 -4.10
N ALA A 478 0.79 28.05 -4.99
CA ALA A 478 -0.09 27.79 -6.14
C ALA A 478 0.61 26.88 -7.17
N THR A 479 1.94 26.89 -7.19
CA THR A 479 2.75 25.90 -7.89
C THR A 479 2.92 24.59 -7.12
N LEU A 480 2.48 24.44 -5.87
CA LEU A 480 2.63 23.17 -5.14
C LEU A 480 1.80 22.06 -5.79
N GLN A 481 0.53 22.31 -6.11
CA GLN A 481 -0.33 21.34 -6.82
C GLN A 481 0.24 20.99 -8.20
N GLN A 482 0.61 22.01 -8.99
CA GLN A 482 1.17 21.80 -10.32
C GLN A 482 2.53 21.09 -10.24
N SER A 483 3.35 21.41 -9.24
CA SER A 483 4.63 20.76 -8.98
C SER A 483 4.46 19.32 -8.54
N LEU A 484 3.40 19.01 -7.78
CA LEU A 484 3.09 17.64 -7.34
C LEU A 484 2.69 16.78 -8.54
N GLU A 485 1.78 17.29 -9.38
CA GLU A 485 1.39 16.63 -10.62
C GLU A 485 2.60 16.41 -11.55
N GLN A 486 3.45 17.43 -11.73
CA GLN A 486 4.66 17.32 -12.52
C GLN A 486 5.67 16.33 -11.93
N ALA A 487 5.84 16.31 -10.61
CA ALA A 487 6.74 15.39 -9.92
C ALA A 487 6.26 13.94 -10.06
N LEU A 488 4.96 13.68 -9.93
CA LEU A 488 4.36 12.37 -10.17
C LEU A 488 4.51 11.95 -11.65
N LYS A 489 4.26 12.86 -12.60
CA LYS A 489 4.51 12.61 -14.04
C LYS A 489 5.96 12.23 -14.29
N LYS A 490 6.91 13.00 -13.77
CA LYS A 490 8.34 12.70 -13.91
C LYS A 490 8.69 11.36 -13.28
N MET A 491 8.22 11.09 -12.06
CA MET A 491 8.46 9.84 -11.35
C MET A 491 7.96 8.63 -12.13
N ARG A 492 6.75 8.71 -12.71
CA ARG A 492 6.19 7.69 -13.58
C ARG A 492 7.09 7.41 -14.77
N GLU A 493 7.56 8.45 -15.46
CA GLU A 493 8.45 8.30 -16.63
C GLU A 493 9.83 7.76 -16.27
N ASP A 494 10.36 8.10 -15.09
CA ASP A 494 11.60 7.53 -14.58
C ASP A 494 11.41 6.03 -14.27
N LEU A 495 10.34 5.66 -13.58
CA LEU A 495 10.07 4.26 -13.19
C LEU A 495 9.86 3.33 -14.39
N LYS A 496 9.28 3.82 -15.50
CA LYS A 496 9.16 3.05 -16.76
C LYS A 496 10.53 2.61 -17.31
N LYS A 497 11.57 3.37 -17.03
CA LYS A 497 12.94 3.13 -17.49
C LYS A 497 13.77 2.35 -16.46
N GLU A 498 13.27 2.21 -15.23
CA GLU A 498 13.97 1.55 -14.14
C GLU A 498 13.81 0.03 -14.29
N PRO A 499 14.91 -0.73 -14.46
CA PRO A 499 14.83 -2.19 -14.48
C PRO A 499 14.39 -2.71 -13.10
N LEU A 500 14.02 -4.00 -13.04
CA LEU A 500 13.79 -4.66 -11.76
C LEU A 500 15.08 -4.56 -10.91
N ALA A 501 14.93 -4.13 -9.66
CA ALA A 501 16.06 -3.96 -8.77
C ALA A 501 16.73 -5.31 -8.47
N ASP A 502 18.04 -5.41 -8.67
CA ASP A 502 18.86 -6.51 -8.17
C ASP A 502 19.13 -6.32 -6.66
N ASP A 503 18.83 -7.34 -5.87
CA ASP A 503 18.94 -7.35 -4.41
C ASP A 503 20.39 -7.55 -3.90
N ALA A 504 21.34 -6.78 -4.44
CA ALA A 504 22.72 -6.82 -3.97
C ALA A 504 22.86 -6.19 -2.57
N ALA A 505 23.43 -6.97 -1.64
CA ALA A 505 23.49 -6.71 -0.19
C ALA A 505 24.57 -5.71 0.28
N GLN A 506 24.89 -4.68 -0.51
CA GLN A 506 25.82 -3.63 -0.06
C GLN A 506 25.07 -2.42 0.51
N PRO A 507 25.62 -1.74 1.55
CA PRO A 507 25.03 -0.53 2.11
C PRO A 507 24.84 0.51 1.01
N LYS A 508 23.58 0.75 0.65
CA LYS A 508 23.21 1.50 -0.54
C LYS A 508 22.97 2.95 -0.17
N VAL A 509 23.76 3.83 -0.77
CA VAL A 509 23.42 5.25 -0.81
C VAL A 509 22.05 5.39 -1.44
N THR A 510 21.14 6.01 -0.71
CA THR A 510 19.74 6.12 -1.08
C THR A 510 19.41 7.59 -1.27
N GLU A 511 18.69 7.90 -2.35
CA GLU A 511 18.07 9.22 -2.49
C GLU A 511 16.91 9.32 -1.50
N ILE A 512 17.00 10.26 -0.55
CA ILE A 512 16.02 10.42 0.54
C ILE A 512 14.92 11.43 0.18
N VAL A 513 15.26 12.41 -0.65
CA VAL A 513 14.37 13.32 -1.36
C VAL A 513 15.06 13.72 -2.67
N PRO A 514 14.33 14.18 -3.71
CA PRO A 514 14.93 14.58 -4.98
C PRO A 514 16.14 15.52 -4.79
N GLY A 515 17.30 15.10 -5.28
CA GLY A 515 18.55 15.87 -5.22
C GLY A 515 19.31 15.78 -3.89
N ILE A 516 18.86 14.98 -2.91
CA ILE A 516 19.57 14.71 -1.65
C ILE A 516 19.74 13.22 -1.46
N LYS A 517 20.99 12.79 -1.31
CA LYS A 517 21.35 11.39 -1.03
C LYS A 517 21.79 11.26 0.42
N ALA A 518 21.56 10.08 0.99
CA ALA A 518 22.05 9.71 2.31
C ALA A 518 22.61 8.28 2.32
N ALA A 519 23.60 8.08 3.19
CA ALA A 519 24.09 6.78 3.60
C ALA A 519 23.82 6.61 5.09
N VAL A 520 23.37 5.42 5.49
CA VAL A 520 23.09 5.09 6.89
C VAL A 520 23.95 3.90 7.28
N ALA A 521 24.58 3.98 8.45
CA ALA A 521 25.43 2.93 8.99
C ALA A 521 25.32 2.86 10.52
N THR A 522 25.79 1.76 11.10
CA THR A 522 25.85 1.58 12.56
C THR A 522 27.09 2.20 13.21
N SER A 523 28.02 2.74 12.41
CA SER A 523 29.20 3.47 12.88
C SER A 523 29.45 4.74 12.08
N LYS A 524 30.07 5.74 12.71
CA LYS A 524 30.41 7.02 12.07
C LYS A 524 31.33 6.82 10.88
N ASP A 525 32.35 5.97 11.03
CA ASP A 525 33.35 5.71 9.99
C ASP A 525 32.71 5.05 8.76
N ALA A 526 31.80 4.09 8.97
CA ALA A 526 31.09 3.46 7.86
C ALA A 526 30.20 4.47 7.12
N ALA A 527 29.52 5.37 7.83
CA ALA A 527 28.73 6.44 7.21
C ALA A 527 29.62 7.43 6.42
N LEU A 528 30.78 7.81 6.97
CA LEU A 528 31.75 8.70 6.31
C LEU A 528 32.38 8.08 5.05
N ASN A 529 32.63 6.77 5.07
CA ASN A 529 33.25 6.06 3.95
C ASN A 529 32.27 5.74 2.81
N ALA A 530 30.96 5.88 3.04
CA ALA A 530 29.97 5.69 2.00
C ALA A 530 30.06 6.82 0.95
N LYS A 531 30.25 6.44 -0.32
CA LYS A 531 30.33 7.38 -1.45
C LYS A 531 28.93 7.80 -1.88
N LEU A 532 28.52 9.04 -1.57
CA LEU A 532 27.21 9.56 -2.02
C LEU A 532 27.14 9.80 -3.54
N ALA A 533 28.29 9.83 -4.22
CA ALA A 533 28.42 10.03 -5.65
C ALA A 533 27.94 8.81 -6.46
N GLY A 534 27.01 9.09 -7.36
CA GLY A 534 26.47 8.22 -8.41
C GLY A 534 25.61 9.05 -9.34
#